data_AF-A0A970ETU1-F1
#
_entry.id   AF-A0A970ETU1-F1
#
_cell.length_a   1.000
_cell.length_b   1.000
_cell.length_c   1.000
_cell.angle_alpha   90.00
_cell.angle_beta   90.00
_cell.angle_gamma   90.00
#
_symmetry.space_group_name_H-M   'P 1'
#
loop_
_entity.id
_entity.type
_entity.pdbx_description
1 polymer ?
#
loop_
_entity_poly.entity_id
_entity_poly.type
_entity_poly.pdbx_seq_one_letter_code
_entity_poly.pdbx_strand_id
1 'polypeptide(L)'
;MFSYNQELQRFYLDNEKKEDDKTPRKVTIVYSGGDDLFIVGAWNEVLEAAVDIRNVFERLTDGALTFSAGFCIFEPKYPVSRMAEITASLESRAKSIDKNKNAISLFGEQDTPYGNITHTYKWDVFINSVINEKLREIQTYFGAREKNDTAGG
;
A
#
# COMPACT_ATOMS: atom_id res chain seq x y z
N MET A 1 7.93 25.26 -19.12
CA MET A 1 8.15 24.07 -19.97
C MET A 1 8.44 22.93 -19.01
N PHE A 2 7.40 22.25 -18.54
CA PHE A 2 7.54 21.18 -17.55
C PHE A 2 7.97 19.90 -18.27
N SER A 3 9.04 19.29 -17.78
CA SER A 3 9.65 18.09 -18.36
C SER A 3 8.66 16.92 -18.29
N TYR A 4 8.05 16.62 -19.44
CA TYR A 4 7.18 15.48 -19.67
C TYR A 4 8.10 14.29 -19.99
N ASN A 5 8.59 13.59 -18.96
CA ASN A 5 9.12 12.20 -18.98
C ASN A 5 9.96 11.93 -17.72
N GLN A 6 9.30 11.56 -16.62
CA GLN A 6 9.89 10.62 -15.67
C GLN A 6 9.13 9.32 -15.87
N GLU A 7 9.84 8.25 -16.25
CA GLU A 7 9.28 6.90 -16.20
C GLU A 7 8.77 6.64 -14.79
N LEU A 8 7.55 6.13 -14.66
CA LEU A 8 7.01 5.76 -13.35
C LEU A 8 7.88 4.63 -12.80
N GLN A 9 8.70 4.96 -11.81
CA GLN A 9 9.50 3.98 -11.10
C GLN A 9 8.59 3.15 -10.21
N ARG A 10 8.81 1.84 -10.23
CA ARG A 10 8.13 0.91 -9.33
C ARG A 10 8.39 1.27 -7.88
N PHE A 11 7.34 1.25 -7.09
CA PHE A 11 7.40 1.48 -5.67
C PHE A 11 7.85 0.22 -4.93
N TYR A 12 8.77 0.38 -3.98
CA TYR A 12 9.26 -0.69 -3.13
C TYR A 12 9.16 -0.25 -1.67
N LEU A 13 8.70 -1.17 -0.81
CA LEU A 13 8.65 -0.96 0.64
C LEU A 13 10.04 -1.07 1.29
N ASP A 14 10.91 -1.88 0.70
CA ASP A 14 12.28 -2.08 1.16
C ASP A 14 13.26 -1.12 0.44
N ASN A 15 14.33 -0.74 1.13
CA ASN A 15 15.38 0.13 0.58
C ASN A 15 16.25 -0.55 -0.49
N GLU A 16 16.17 -1.87 -0.61
CA GLU A 16 16.88 -2.62 -1.63
C GLU A 16 16.07 -2.63 -2.93
N LYS A 17 16.56 -1.94 -3.95
CA LYS A 17 16.07 -2.16 -5.32
C LYS A 17 16.26 -3.64 -5.62
N LYS A 18 15.18 -4.36 -5.89
CA LYS A 18 15.28 -5.74 -6.39
C LYS A 18 16.14 -5.70 -7.66
N GLU A 19 17.14 -6.58 -7.73
CA GLU A 19 18.13 -6.67 -8.81
C GLU A 19 17.51 -6.78 -10.22
N ASP A 20 16.25 -7.22 -10.30
CA ASP A 20 15.52 -7.34 -11.56
C ASP A 20 14.13 -6.68 -11.50
N ASP A 21 14.10 -5.39 -11.84
CA ASP A 21 12.89 -4.57 -12.00
C ASP A 21 11.93 -5.11 -13.09
N LYS A 22 12.35 -6.10 -13.89
CA LYS A 22 11.51 -6.75 -14.91
C LYS A 22 10.68 -7.91 -14.37
N THR A 23 10.96 -8.39 -13.15
CA THR A 23 10.18 -9.48 -12.56
C THR A 23 8.73 -9.02 -12.29
N PRO A 24 7.70 -9.76 -12.75
CA PRO A 24 6.32 -9.44 -12.42
C PRO A 24 6.08 -9.53 -10.90
N ARG A 25 5.26 -8.62 -10.36
CA ARG A 25 4.79 -8.70 -8.97
C ARG A 25 4.01 -10.01 -8.79
N LYS A 26 4.20 -10.72 -7.68
CA LYS A 26 3.47 -11.95 -7.32
C LYS A 26 2.10 -11.59 -6.75
N VAL A 27 1.28 -11.04 -7.62
CA VAL A 27 -0.10 -10.65 -7.35
C VAL A 27 -1.03 -11.29 -8.38
N THR A 28 -2.24 -11.59 -7.96
CA THR A 28 -3.31 -12.14 -8.78
C THR A 28 -4.49 -11.19 -8.74
N ILE A 29 -4.95 -10.75 -9.91
CA ILE A 29 -6.20 -10.02 -10.03
C ILE A 29 -7.34 -11.03 -9.94
N VAL A 30 -8.18 -10.89 -8.93
CA VAL A 30 -9.38 -11.73 -8.76
C VAL A 30 -10.55 -11.15 -9.57
N TYR A 31 -10.66 -9.82 -9.59
CA TYR A 31 -11.64 -9.10 -10.38
C TYR A 31 -11.11 -7.71 -10.76
N SER A 32 -11.47 -7.25 -11.96
CA SER A 32 -11.25 -5.89 -12.43
C SER A 32 -12.38 -5.54 -13.38
N GLY A 33 -13.27 -4.66 -12.96
CA GLY A 33 -14.41 -4.27 -13.80
C GLY A 33 -15.06 -2.99 -13.32
N GLY A 34 -15.38 -2.12 -14.28
CA GLY A 34 -15.73 -0.73 -14.00
C GLY A 34 -14.53 0.01 -13.42
N ASP A 35 -14.75 0.72 -12.32
CA ASP A 35 -13.76 1.41 -11.51
C ASP A 35 -13.20 0.57 -10.35
N ASP A 36 -13.73 -0.63 -10.12
CA ASP A 36 -13.34 -1.50 -9.00
C ASP A 36 -12.28 -2.54 -9.39
N LEU A 37 -11.32 -2.76 -8.50
CA LEU A 37 -10.20 -3.68 -8.65
C LEU A 37 -9.96 -4.46 -7.36
N PHE A 38 -9.91 -5.79 -7.43
CA PHE A 38 -9.62 -6.67 -6.30
C PHE A 38 -8.41 -7.56 -6.60
N ILE A 39 -7.35 -7.38 -5.81
CA ILE A 39 -6.04 -8.03 -5.95
C ILE A 39 -5.71 -8.82 -4.69
N VAL A 40 -5.15 -10.02 -4.87
CA VAL A 40 -4.60 -10.85 -3.78
C VAL A 40 -3.16 -11.24 -4.09
N GLY A 41 -2.36 -11.57 -3.08
CA GLY A 41 -0.96 -11.94 -3.28
C GLY A 41 -0.14 -11.80 -2.00
N ALA A 42 1.20 -11.78 -2.15
CA ALA A 42 2.09 -11.45 -1.05
C ALA A 42 1.80 -10.03 -0.56
N TRP A 43 1.62 -9.85 0.76
CA TRP A 43 1.11 -8.60 1.35
C TRP A 43 1.93 -7.37 0.93
N ASN A 44 3.26 -7.51 0.87
CA ASN A 44 4.18 -6.44 0.48
C ASN A 44 4.01 -6.08 -0.99
N GLU A 45 3.94 -7.07 -1.88
CA GLU A 45 3.82 -6.83 -3.31
C GLU A 45 2.44 -6.33 -3.72
N VAL A 46 1.38 -6.71 -2.99
CA VAL A 46 0.03 -6.13 -3.17
C VAL A 46 0.01 -4.67 -2.73
N LEU A 47 0.61 -4.34 -1.59
CA LEU A 47 0.67 -2.97 -1.10
C LEU A 47 1.51 -2.06 -2.01
N GLU A 48 2.65 -2.56 -2.49
CA GLU A 48 3.46 -1.87 -3.50
C GLU A 48 2.70 -1.69 -4.83
N ALA A 49 1.99 -2.73 -5.29
CA ALA A 49 1.15 -2.63 -6.48
C ALA A 49 0.05 -1.57 -6.33
N ALA A 50 -0.57 -1.45 -5.15
CA ALA A 50 -1.58 -0.44 -4.89
C ALA A 50 -1.02 0.99 -5.04
N VAL A 51 0.20 1.23 -4.55
CA VAL A 51 0.89 2.53 -4.72
C VAL A 51 1.22 2.79 -6.19
N ASP A 52 1.74 1.79 -6.92
CA ASP A 52 2.02 1.90 -8.34
C ASP A 52 0.76 2.26 -9.13
N ILE A 53 -0.33 1.51 -8.92
CA ILE A 53 -1.61 1.72 -9.59
C ILE A 53 -2.14 3.12 -9.30
N ARG A 54 -2.10 3.57 -8.03
CA ARG A 54 -2.51 4.92 -7.66
C ARG A 54 -1.71 5.99 -8.40
N ASN A 55 -0.39 5.84 -8.50
CA ASN A 55 0.48 6.81 -9.16
C ASN A 55 0.25 6.84 -10.69
N VAL A 56 0.07 5.68 -11.30
CA VAL A 56 -0.33 5.57 -12.71
C VAL A 56 -1.69 6.23 -12.92
N PHE A 57 -2.68 5.95 -12.07
CA PHE A 57 -4.04 6.46 -12.16
C PHE A 57 -4.10 7.98 -12.03
N GLU A 58 -3.39 8.55 -11.04
CA GLU A 58 -3.26 10.00 -10.86
C GLU A 58 -2.71 10.65 -12.14
N ARG A 59 -1.67 10.07 -12.74
CA ARG A 59 -1.07 10.58 -13.97
C ARG A 59 -2.00 10.45 -15.17
N LEU A 60 -2.69 9.31 -15.32
CA LEU A 60 -3.60 9.06 -16.43
C LEU A 60 -4.82 9.99 -16.40
N THR A 61 -5.26 10.38 -15.21
CA THR A 61 -6.43 11.22 -15.00
C THR A 61 -6.08 12.68 -14.79
N ASP A 62 -4.79 13.03 -14.74
CA ASP A 62 -4.28 14.37 -14.39
C ASP A 62 -4.89 14.90 -13.08
N GLY A 63 -5.06 14.00 -12.10
CA GLY A 63 -5.70 14.29 -10.81
C GLY A 63 -7.21 14.57 -10.87
N ALA A 64 -7.85 14.43 -12.04
CA ALA A 64 -9.29 14.66 -12.19
C ALA A 64 -10.15 13.61 -11.45
N LEU A 65 -9.60 12.40 -11.26
CA LEU A 65 -10.23 11.32 -10.50
C LEU A 65 -9.33 10.91 -9.34
N THR A 66 -9.94 10.34 -8.30
CA THR A 66 -9.23 9.93 -7.08
C THR A 66 -9.25 8.41 -6.95
N PHE A 67 -8.19 7.86 -6.36
CA PHE A 67 -8.05 6.43 -6.13
C PHE A 67 -8.15 6.16 -4.63
N SER A 68 -9.12 5.36 -4.19
CA SER A 68 -9.25 4.95 -2.79
C SER A 68 -9.10 3.44 -2.67
N ALA A 69 -8.49 2.97 -1.59
CA ALA A 69 -8.24 1.54 -1.41
C ALA A 69 -8.44 1.07 0.03
N GLY A 70 -8.86 -0.18 0.17
CA GLY A 70 -8.85 -0.93 1.42
C GLY A 70 -7.82 -2.05 1.34
N PHE A 71 -6.97 -2.17 2.35
CA PHE A 71 -5.93 -3.20 2.41
C PHE A 71 -5.95 -3.93 3.74
N CYS A 72 -5.92 -5.27 3.68
CA CYS A 72 -5.90 -6.11 4.86
C CYS A 72 -5.09 -7.38 4.60
N ILE A 73 -4.51 -7.93 5.65
CA ILE A 73 -3.72 -9.17 5.62
C ILE A 73 -4.55 -10.26 6.27
N PHE A 74 -4.63 -11.41 5.63
CA PHE A 74 -5.44 -12.53 6.06
C PHE A 74 -4.62 -13.81 6.13
N GLU A 75 -5.11 -14.79 6.89
CA GLU A 75 -4.56 -16.14 6.84
C GLU A 75 -4.75 -16.76 5.45
N PRO A 76 -3.81 -17.60 4.96
CA PRO A 76 -3.89 -18.18 3.62
C PRO A 76 -5.16 -18.99 3.33
N LYS A 77 -5.81 -19.56 4.36
CA LYS A 77 -7.03 -20.36 4.25
C LYS A 77 -8.32 -19.55 4.44
N TYR A 78 -8.21 -18.25 4.69
CA TYR A 78 -9.37 -17.42 4.93
C TYR A 78 -10.21 -17.30 3.64
N PRO A 79 -11.55 -17.34 3.69
CA PRO A 79 -12.36 -17.33 2.46
C PRO A 79 -12.22 -16.04 1.66
N VAL A 80 -11.97 -16.15 0.35
CA VAL A 80 -11.78 -15.00 -0.56
C VAL A 80 -12.99 -14.06 -0.59
N SER A 81 -14.21 -14.61 -0.53
CA SER A 81 -15.43 -13.79 -0.46
C SER A 81 -15.45 -12.88 0.77
N ARG A 82 -15.01 -13.40 1.92
CA ARG A 82 -14.92 -12.63 3.17
C ARG A 82 -13.79 -11.60 3.12
N MET A 83 -12.67 -11.93 2.49
CA MET A 83 -11.60 -10.96 2.24
C MET A 83 -12.16 -9.76 1.47
N ALA A 84 -12.88 -10.01 0.37
CA ALA A 84 -13.47 -8.97 -0.47
C ALA A 84 -14.45 -8.07 0.30
N GLU A 85 -15.36 -8.66 1.09
CA GLU A 85 -16.31 -7.93 1.94
C GLU A 85 -15.59 -6.98 2.93
N ILE A 86 -14.54 -7.48 3.58
CA ILE A 86 -13.77 -6.71 4.57
C ILE A 86 -12.99 -5.59 3.87
N THR A 87 -12.30 -5.88 2.77
CA THR A 87 -11.53 -4.87 2.04
C THR A 87 -12.43 -3.82 1.40
N ALA A 88 -13.64 -4.18 0.95
CA ALA A 88 -14.62 -3.22 0.45
C ALA A 88 -15.10 -2.27 1.57
N SER A 89 -15.29 -2.79 2.78
CA SER A 89 -15.62 -1.96 3.95
C SER A 89 -14.50 -0.97 4.29
N LEU A 90 -13.24 -1.40 4.21
CA LEU A 90 -12.06 -0.54 4.39
C LEU A 90 -11.94 0.51 3.28
N GLU A 91 -12.21 0.14 2.04
CA GLU A 91 -12.19 1.04 0.90
C GLU A 91 -13.29 2.10 1.00
N SER A 92 -14.49 1.72 1.44
CA SER A 92 -15.57 2.65 1.79
C SER A 92 -15.18 3.60 2.94
N ARG A 93 -14.41 3.12 3.93
CA ARG A 93 -13.86 3.98 5.00
C ARG A 93 -12.85 4.98 4.43
N ALA A 94 -11.96 4.54 3.54
CA ALA A 94 -11.00 5.41 2.88
C ALA A 94 -11.71 6.51 2.05
N LYS A 95 -12.80 6.18 1.36
CA LYS A 95 -13.66 7.14 0.66
C LYS A 95 -14.35 8.13 1.61
N SER A 96 -14.52 7.79 2.88
CA SER A 96 -15.21 8.60 3.89
C SER A 96 -14.29 9.51 4.71
N ILE A 97 -12.98 9.49 4.46
CA ILE A 97 -12.01 10.30 5.24
C ILE A 97 -12.32 11.81 5.16
N ASP A 98 -12.66 12.29 3.96
CA ASP A 98 -13.15 13.64 3.68
C ASP A 98 -13.76 13.68 2.27
N LYS A 99 -14.20 14.88 1.83
CA LYS A 99 -14.82 15.10 0.52
C LYS A 99 -13.92 14.76 -0.68
N ASN A 100 -12.60 14.85 -0.51
CA ASN A 100 -11.60 14.65 -1.56
C ASN A 100 -11.11 13.20 -1.65
N LYS A 101 -11.57 12.29 -0.77
CA LYS A 101 -11.27 10.84 -0.83
C LYS A 101 -9.75 10.59 -0.93
N ASN A 102 -9.29 9.88 -1.97
CA ASN A 102 -7.86 9.70 -2.28
C ASN A 102 -7.03 9.20 -1.09
N ALA A 103 -7.44 8.05 -0.55
CA ALA A 103 -6.90 7.53 0.69
C ALA A 103 -6.83 6.01 0.68
N ILE A 104 -6.06 5.47 1.61
CA ILE A 104 -5.96 4.06 1.90
C ILE A 104 -6.38 3.78 3.35
N SER A 105 -7.18 2.76 3.58
CA SER A 105 -7.50 2.25 4.92
C SER A 105 -6.91 0.86 5.12
N LEU A 106 -6.16 0.69 6.19
CA LEU A 106 -5.36 -0.50 6.49
C LEU A 106 -5.95 -1.27 7.68
N PHE A 107 -5.86 -2.61 7.61
CA PHE A 107 -5.98 -3.58 8.71
C PHE A 107 -7.29 -3.65 9.50
N GLY A 108 -8.14 -2.62 9.49
CA GLY A 108 -9.35 -2.57 10.31
C GLY A 108 -9.30 -1.49 11.37
N GLU A 109 -10.14 -1.70 12.38
CA GLU A 109 -10.15 -0.92 13.61
C GLU A 109 -9.44 -1.72 14.69
N GLN A 110 -8.63 -1.04 15.49
CA GLN A 110 -7.93 -1.65 16.59
C GLN A 110 -8.35 -0.98 17.90
N ASP A 111 -8.96 -1.75 18.79
CA ASP A 111 -9.23 -1.29 20.14
C ASP A 111 -7.93 -1.25 20.94
N THR A 112 -7.62 -0.08 21.46
CA THR A 112 -6.48 0.14 22.35
C THR A 112 -6.99 0.67 23.69
N PRO A 113 -6.17 0.57 24.77
CA PRO A 113 -6.49 1.22 26.04
C PRO A 113 -6.72 2.73 25.95
N TYR A 114 -6.29 3.37 24.85
CA TYR A 114 -6.39 4.81 24.60
C TYR A 114 -7.53 5.17 23.62
N GLY A 115 -8.35 4.19 23.23
CA GLY A 115 -9.45 4.35 22.28
C GLY A 115 -9.30 3.47 21.04
N ASN A 116 -10.32 3.53 20.19
CA ASN A 116 -10.33 2.83 18.91
C ASN A 116 -9.45 3.61 17.91
N ILE A 117 -8.44 2.94 17.35
CA ILE A 117 -7.55 3.50 16.34
C ILE A 117 -7.94 2.94 14.98
N THR A 118 -8.02 3.83 13.99
CA THR A 118 -8.19 3.43 12.59
C THR A 118 -6.98 3.87 11.79
N HIS A 119 -6.50 2.98 10.92
CA HIS A 119 -5.33 3.25 10.08
C HIS A 119 -5.78 3.72 8.70
N THR A 120 -6.37 4.91 8.64
CA THR A 120 -6.81 5.53 7.39
C THR A 120 -5.98 6.77 7.11
N TYR A 121 -5.34 6.81 5.94
CA TYR A 121 -4.39 7.85 5.57
C TYR A 121 -4.66 8.33 4.16
N LYS A 122 -4.47 9.63 3.92
CA LYS A 122 -4.29 10.13 2.56
C LYS A 122 -3.05 9.50 1.95
N TRP A 123 -3.07 9.27 0.64
CA TRP A 123 -1.97 8.59 -0.04
C TRP A 123 -0.62 9.29 0.12
N ASP A 124 -0.60 10.62 0.11
CA ASP A 124 0.59 11.43 0.34
C ASP A 124 1.16 11.23 1.75
N VAL A 125 0.32 11.25 2.78
CA VAL A 125 0.71 10.99 4.17
C VAL A 125 1.21 9.54 4.33
N PHE A 126 0.50 8.60 3.72
CA PHE A 126 0.88 7.19 3.75
C PHE A 126 2.27 6.97 3.12
N ILE A 127 2.47 7.48 1.90
CA ILE A 127 3.73 7.28 1.17
C ILE A 127 4.88 8.05 1.85
N ASN A 128 4.67 9.32 2.17
CA ASN A 128 5.77 10.19 2.62
C ASN A 128 6.09 10.00 4.10
N SER A 129 5.08 9.96 4.97
CA SER A 129 5.30 9.93 6.42
C SER A 129 5.27 8.52 7.00
N VAL A 130 4.38 7.64 6.52
CA VAL A 130 4.32 6.27 7.04
C VAL A 130 5.42 5.41 6.44
N ILE A 131 5.51 5.36 5.11
CA ILE A 131 6.50 4.51 4.45
C ILE A 131 7.88 5.18 4.43
N ASN A 132 8.01 6.35 3.78
CA ASN A 132 9.34 6.91 3.49
C ASN A 132 10.07 7.50 4.69
N GLU A 133 9.36 7.79 5.78
CA GLU A 133 9.95 8.28 7.02
C GLU A 133 9.97 7.14 8.06
N LYS A 134 8.82 6.82 8.66
CA LYS A 134 8.76 5.92 9.82
C LYS A 134 9.20 4.49 9.52
N LEU A 135 8.66 3.87 8.47
CA LEU A 135 9.01 2.48 8.14
C LEU A 135 10.49 2.38 7.77
N ARG A 136 11.03 3.34 7.01
CA ARG A 136 12.45 3.36 6.64
C ARG A 136 13.37 3.52 7.83
N GLU A 137 13.02 4.35 8.81
CA GLU A 137 13.79 4.45 10.06
C GLU A 137 13.81 3.14 10.82
N ILE A 138 12.66 2.47 10.94
CA ILE A 138 12.53 1.17 11.60
C ILE A 138 13.38 0.10 10.88
N GLN A 139 13.24 -0.02 9.56
CA GLN A 139 14.03 -0.97 8.76
C GLN A 139 15.54 -0.72 8.90
N THR A 140 15.96 0.56 8.91
CA THR A 140 17.37 0.93 9.09
C THR A 140 17.87 0.53 10.48
N TYR A 141 17.08 0.82 11.52
CA TYR A 141 17.43 0.50 12.90
C TYR A 141 17.58 -1.01 13.13
N PHE A 142 16.62 -1.81 12.67
CA PHE A 142 16.66 -3.26 12.86
C PHE A 142 17.67 -3.95 11.92
N GLY A 143 17.76 -3.51 10.66
CA GLY A 143 18.74 -4.07 9.71
C GLY A 143 20.20 -3.78 10.09
N ALA A 144 20.49 -2.65 10.73
CA ALA A 144 21.81 -2.38 11.28
C ALA A 144 22.16 -3.31 12.44
N ARG A 145 21.17 -3.76 13.21
CA ARG A 145 21.34 -4.64 14.37
C ARG A 145 21.69 -6.06 13.94
N GLU A 146 20.97 -6.59 12.96
CA GLU A 146 21.22 -7.92 12.43
C GLU A 146 22.64 -8.06 11.85
N LYS A 147 23.16 -7.02 11.18
CA LYS A 147 24.54 -6.99 10.64
C LYS A 147 25.62 -6.95 11.73
N ASN A 148 25.36 -6.27 12.85
CA ASN A 148 26.29 -6.22 13.97
C ASN A 148 26.37 -7.55 14.72
N ASP A 149 25.25 -8.28 14.80
CA ASP A 149 25.21 -9.59 15.45
C ASP A 149 25.86 -10.70 14.59
N THR A 150 25.90 -10.56 13.26
CA THR A 150 26.59 -11.51 12.36
C THR A 150 28.09 -11.25 12.20
N ALA A 151 28.57 -10.03 12.47
CA ALA A 151 29.99 -9.69 12.35
C ALA A 151 30.84 -10.01 13.61
N GLY A 152 30.19 -10.43 14.70
CA GLY A 152 30.82 -10.76 15.98
C GLY A 152 30.89 -12.26 16.32
N GLY A 153 30.57 -13.15 15.37
CA GLY A 153 30.56 -14.62 15.53
C GLY A 153 31.71 -15.31 14.81
#